data_AF-A0A0F9URA4-F1
#
_entry.id   AF-A0A0F9URA4-F1
#
_cell.length_a   1.000
_cell.length_b   1.000
_cell.length_c   1.000
_cell.angle_alpha   90.00
_cell.angle_beta   90.00
_cell.angle_gamma   90.00
#
_symmetry.space_group_name_H-M   'P 1'
#
loop_
_entity.id
_entity.type
_entity.pdbx_description
1 polymer ?
#
loop_
_entity_poly.entity_id
_entity_poly.type
_entity_poly.pdbx_seq_one_letter_code
_entity_poly.pdbx_strand_id
1 'polypeptide(L)' 'MQIYIFFRLFEGKERFYPIEVPDEVLIGRTPEEVARDNAELNPGTIRVEDFEGNILWALH' A
#
# COMPACT_ATOMS: atom_id res chain seq x y z
N MET A 1 12.38 8.66 2.69
CA MET A 1 11.26 8.31 1.78
C MET A 1 11.12 6.80 1.85
N GLN A 2 9.91 6.31 2.05
CA GLN A 2 9.59 4.88 2.03
C GLN A 2 8.85 4.56 0.75
N ILE A 3 9.05 3.36 0.20
CA ILE A 3 8.29 2.90 -0.95
C ILE A 3 7.46 1.69 -0.49
N TYR A 4 6.22 1.61 -0.95
CA TYR A 4 5.30 0.48 -0.68
C TYR A 4 4.79 -0.09 -2.00
N ILE A 5 4.49 -1.38 -2.02
CA ILE A 5 4.02 -2.11 -3.19
C ILE A 5 2.52 -2.38 -3.02
N PHE A 6 1.72 -1.78 -3.89
CA PHE A 6 0.28 -1.97 -3.91
C PHE A 6 -0.09 -3.07 -4.89
N PHE A 7 -0.68 -4.14 -4.39
CA PHE A 7 -1.25 -5.22 -5.18
C PHE A 7 -2.73 -4.93 -5.40
N ARG A 8 -3.19 -5.08 -6.65
CA ARG A 8 -4.58 -4.85 -7.05
C ARG A 8 -5.08 -5.95 -7.98
N LEU A 9 -6.38 -6.19 -7.92
CA LEU A 9 -7.07 -7.02 -8.93
C LEU A 9 -7.52 -6.12 -10.09
N PHE A 10 -7.05 -6.41 -11.30
CA PHE A 10 -7.45 -5.72 -12.52
C PHE A 10 -7.66 -6.74 -13.63
N GLU A 11 -8.88 -6.78 -14.19
CA GLU A 11 -9.28 -7.77 -15.22
C GLU A 11 -9.04 -9.23 -14.80
N GLY A 12 -9.31 -9.53 -13.53
CA GLY A 12 -9.14 -10.88 -12.96
C GLY A 12 -7.69 -11.31 -12.76
N LYS A 13 -6.72 -10.39 -12.93
CA LYS A 13 -5.29 -10.64 -12.70
C LYS A 13 -4.76 -9.74 -11.59
N GLU A 14 -3.89 -10.30 -10.77
CA GLU A 14 -3.11 -9.52 -9.82
C GLU A 14 -2.07 -8.68 -10.58
N ARG A 15 -2.02 -7.40 -10.24
CA ARG A 15 -1.01 -6.46 -10.70
C ARG A 15 -0.46 -5.71 -9.51
N PHE A 16 0.77 -5.24 -9.60
CA PHE A 16 1.37 -4.42 -8.57
C PHE A 16 1.89 -3.10 -9.13
N TYR A 17 1.97 -2.09 -8.28
CA TYR A 17 2.60 -0.81 -8.58
C TYR A 17 3.23 -0.24 -7.31
N PRO A 18 4.45 0.33 -7.39
CA PRO A 18 5.07 0.98 -6.26
C PRO A 18 4.46 2.37 -6.02
N ILE A 19 4.38 2.77 -4.77
CA ILE A 19 4.04 4.13 -4.35
C ILE A 19 5.16 4.64 -3.45
N GLU A 20 5.70 5.80 -3.79
CA GLU A 20 6.68 6.51 -2.97
C GLU A 20 5.94 7.40 -1.97
N VAL A 21 6.23 7.21 -0.68
CA VAL A 21 5.68 7.97 0.44
C VAL A 21 6.82 8.78 1.07
N PRO A 22 6.76 10.12 0.99
CA PRO A 22 7.72 10.99 1.67
C PRO A 22 7.68 10.81 3.19
N ASP A 23 8.83 10.95 3.87
CA ASP A 23 8.91 10.72 5.32
C ASP A 23 8.06 11.73 6.10
N GLU A 24 7.82 12.92 5.54
CA GLU A 24 6.98 13.95 6.12
C GLU A 24 5.53 13.50 6.30
N VAL A 25 5.07 12.53 5.48
CA VAL A 25 3.73 11.95 5.56
C VAL A 25 3.63 10.92 6.70
N LEU A 26 4.76 10.35 7.12
CA LEU A 26 4.82 9.40 8.24
C LEU A 26 4.90 10.09 9.61
N ILE A 27 5.08 11.41 9.66
CA ILE A 27 5.18 12.13 10.94
C ILE A 27 3.85 12.03 11.71
N GLY A 28 3.88 11.29 12.82
CA GLY A 28 2.69 11.06 13.66
C GLY A 28 1.72 10.03 13.10
N ARG A 29 2.13 9.24 12.11
CA ARG A 29 1.34 8.16 11.51
C ARG A 29 2.14 6.87 11.44
N THR A 30 1.47 5.73 11.45
CA THR A 30 2.13 4.43 11.18
C THR A 30 2.10 4.10 9.67
N PRO A 31 3.03 3.26 9.19
CA PRO A 31 2.98 2.72 7.84
C PRO A 31 1.62 2.09 7.48
N GLU A 32 1.01 1.36 8.41
CA GLU A 32 -0.29 0.69 8.23
C GLU A 32 -1.43 1.70 8.08
N GLU A 33 -1.40 2.82 8.82
CA GLU A 33 -2.39 3.89 8.67
C GLU A 33 -2.29 4.55 7.29
N VAL A 34 -1.08 4.77 6.79
CA VAL A 34 -0.87 5.33 5.45
C VAL A 34 -1.24 4.33 4.36
N ALA A 35 -0.92 3.04 4.55
CA ALA A 35 -1.28 1.97 3.63
C ALA A 35 -2.80 1.78 3.52
N ARG A 36 -3.51 1.79 4.67
CA ARG A 36 -4.98 1.71 4.71
C ARG A 36 -5.62 2.87 3.97
N ASP A 37 -5.25 4.11 4.30
CA ASP A 37 -5.85 5.29 3.66
C ASP A 37 -5.59 5.30 2.15
N ASN A 38 -4.39 4.92 1.71
CA ASN A 38 -4.10 4.80 0.29
C ASN A 38 -4.88 3.65 -0.38
N ALA A 39 -5.02 2.50 0.27
CA ALA A 39 -5.78 1.38 -0.25
C ALA A 39 -7.26 1.75 -0.42
N GLU A 40 -7.84 2.49 0.52
CA GLU A 40 -9.20 3.02 0.44
C GLU A 40 -9.37 4.02 -0.72
N LEU A 41 -8.35 4.85 -0.99
CA LEU A 41 -8.33 5.78 -2.13
C LEU A 41 -8.06 5.11 -3.48
N ASN A 42 -7.60 3.85 -3.49
CA ASN A 42 -7.30 3.09 -4.69
C ASN A 42 -8.18 1.83 -4.78
N PRO A 43 -9.44 1.95 -5.25
CA PRO A 43 -10.36 0.84 -5.38
C PRO A 43 -9.76 -0.33 -6.16
N GLY A 44 -9.90 -1.54 -5.61
CA GLY A 44 -9.36 -2.77 -6.16
C GLY A 44 -7.96 -3.13 -5.63
N THR A 45 -7.37 -2.32 -4.75
CA THR A 45 -6.22 -2.73 -3.92
C THR A 45 -6.63 -3.91 -3.05
N ILE A 46 -5.85 -4.99 -3.10
CA ILE A 46 -6.07 -6.22 -2.33
C ILE A 46 -5.05 -6.38 -1.19
N ARG A 47 -3.84 -5.82 -1.36
CA ARG A 47 -2.76 -5.90 -0.36
C ARG A 47 -1.75 -4.79 -0.58
N VAL A 48 -1.11 -4.35 0.51
CA VAL A 48 0.03 -3.45 0.50
C VAL A 48 1.18 -4.09 1.24
N GLU A 49 2.37 -4.09 0.64
CA GLU A 49 3.60 -4.61 1.22
C GLU A 49 4.70 -3.53 1.27
N ASP A 50 5.68 -3.71 2.16
CA ASP A 50 6.96 -3.02 2.04
C ASP A 50 7.92 -3.75 1.08
N PHE A 51 9.15 -3.25 0.94
CA PHE A 51 10.16 -3.84 0.04
C PHE A 51 10.77 -5.15 0.55
N GLU A 52 10.53 -5.49 1.81
CA GLU A 52 10.95 -6.75 2.41
C GLU A 52 9.88 -7.83 2.24
N GLY A 53 8.70 -7.47 1.71
CA GLY A 53 7.55 -8.36 1.53
C GLY A 53 6.68 -8.48 2.79
N ASN A 54 6.88 -7.61 3.79
CA ASN A 54 6.00 -7.58 4.96
C ASN A 54 4.65 -6.97 4.57
N ILE A 55 3.57 -7.64 4.96
CA ILE A 55 2.21 -7.17 4.70
C ILE A 55 1.84 -6.09 5.71
N LEU A 56 1.62 -4.87 5.22
CA LEU A 56 1.20 -3.73 6.04
C LEU A 56 -0.32 -3.60 6.12
N TRP A 57 -1.00 -4.03 5.05
CA TRP A 57 -2.46 -4.00 4.96
C TRP A 57 -2.95 -5.03 3.94
N ALA A 58 -4.11 -5.64 4.18
CA ALA A 58 -4.79 -6.52 3.23
C ALA A 58 -6.31 -6.37 3.31
N LEU A 59 -6.98 -6.56 2.18
CA LEU A 59 -8.44 -6.63 2.13
C LEU A 59 -8.90 -7.91 2.87
N HIS A 60 -9.77 -7.74 3.87
CA HIS A 60 -10.34 -8.82 4.66
C HIS A 60 -11.27 -9.73 3.87
#